data_AF-W2QKF1-F1
#
_entry.id   AF-W2QKF1-F1
#
_cell.length_a   1.000
_cell.length_b   1.000
_cell.length_c   1.000
_cell.angle_alpha   90.00
_cell.angle_beta   90.00
_cell.angle_gamma   90.00
#
_symmetry.space_group_name_H-M   'P 1'
#
loop_
_entity.id
_entity.type
_entity.pdbx_description
1 polymer ?
#
loop_
_entity_poly.entity_id
_entity_poly.type
_entity_poly.pdbx_seq_one_letter_code
_entity_poly.pdbx_strand_id
1 'polypeptide(L)'
;MAASSVAVPALQEPPDLEAVDLDSQSETCSTTSSFAVRVGATDEDVSDAVPKRLESPGTHEHAEAALHLTSDLKTFINTCIAFLGSGVLGLPYAFRKCGILMGLVTLVGVAAVSTYAMMLVVQCKYKLKQQGNIISKYGEIGYFAMGHIGSVIVNTALVISQTGFCIAYLIFIASNAHKFLDVSKQLVVSVCVPPLVGFSLLRHMRELAYVALLADFMCILGLLVVLNIDLSYMDLDHDYIEPMGVVSAIPFFFGVASYCFEGVGMVLPLENSMRNKHNFMPILVCTVVIITSLYATFGICGYLAFGNDTNAVITLNFEGSGGLVTLVKIFLCLGLFFTYPVMLFPVFEVLQPMVACGNKLENPQTTQKKGILLRAGIVLLTAVVAAGIPDFGRFISFIGSTCCSLLAFILPAFFHLRLFQDEPSTCGNRLHQLFLCGMMLLGFVMLGAGVVEAIDSVF
;
A
#
# COMPACT_ATOMS: atom_id res chain seq x y z
N MET A 1 -87.28 23.56 30.59
CA MET A 1 -87.10 22.30 29.85
C MET A 1 -87.17 22.62 28.37
N ALA A 2 -86.23 22.31 27.50
CA ALA A 2 -84.82 21.93 27.52
C ALA A 2 -84.37 22.18 26.07
N ALA A 3 -83.23 22.87 25.88
CA ALA A 3 -82.73 23.28 24.57
C ALA A 3 -81.75 22.23 24.00
N SER A 4 -81.81 22.03 22.68
CA SER A 4 -80.98 21.09 21.91
C SER A 4 -79.57 21.64 21.68
N SER A 5 -78.54 20.82 21.93
CA SER A 5 -77.16 21.08 21.52
C SER A 5 -76.80 20.34 20.22
N VAL A 6 -76.17 21.09 19.31
CA VAL A 6 -75.70 20.67 17.99
C VAL A 6 -74.34 19.99 18.13
N ALA A 7 -74.17 18.82 17.52
CA ALA A 7 -72.91 18.06 17.50
C ALA A 7 -72.03 18.48 16.30
N VAL A 8 -70.73 18.63 16.56
CA VAL A 8 -69.66 18.97 15.61
C VAL A 8 -69.16 17.68 14.92
N PRO A 9 -68.96 17.63 13.59
CA PRO A 9 -68.34 16.48 12.93
C PRO A 9 -66.80 16.54 13.01
N ALA A 10 -66.20 15.37 13.21
CA ALA A 10 -64.76 15.14 13.26
C ALA A 10 -64.07 15.36 11.90
N LEU A 11 -62.85 15.89 11.95
CA LEU A 11 -61.97 16.15 10.80
C LEU A 11 -61.60 14.86 10.07
N GLN A 12 -61.59 14.96 8.74
CA GLN A 12 -61.34 13.92 7.76
C GLN A 12 -59.84 13.82 7.46
N GLU A 13 -59.26 12.62 7.60
CA GLU A 13 -57.87 12.32 7.21
C GLU A 13 -57.71 12.39 5.68
N PRO A 14 -56.60 12.96 5.16
CA PRO A 14 -56.32 12.94 3.72
C PRO A 14 -55.81 11.56 3.24
N PRO A 15 -56.01 11.23 1.96
CA PRO A 15 -55.84 9.87 1.44
C PRO A 15 -54.37 9.46 1.32
N ASP A 16 -54.16 8.15 1.43
CA ASP A 16 -52.90 7.43 1.26
C ASP A 16 -52.11 7.89 0.02
N LEU A 17 -50.96 8.50 0.25
CA LEU A 17 -49.92 8.64 -0.78
C LEU A 17 -49.27 7.27 -0.94
N GLU A 18 -49.52 6.61 -2.08
CA GLU A 18 -48.77 5.44 -2.52
C GLU A 18 -47.26 5.74 -2.43
N ALA A 19 -46.59 5.06 -1.50
CA ALA A 19 -45.15 4.98 -1.49
C ALA A 19 -44.72 4.26 -2.76
N VAL A 20 -44.15 5.00 -3.71
CA VAL A 20 -43.44 4.43 -4.84
C VAL A 20 -42.21 3.73 -4.27
N ASP A 21 -42.26 2.40 -4.20
CA ASP A 21 -41.14 1.51 -3.91
C ASP A 21 -40.00 1.76 -4.91
N LEU A 22 -39.07 2.63 -4.52
CA LEU A 22 -37.77 2.83 -5.16
C LEU A 22 -36.74 1.87 -4.53
N ASP A 23 -37.10 0.60 -4.35
CA ASP A 23 -36.21 -0.43 -3.79
C ASP A 23 -35.67 -1.40 -4.87
N SER A 24 -35.42 -0.88 -6.07
CA SER A 24 -34.91 -1.70 -7.19
C SER A 24 -33.69 -1.11 -7.92
N GLN A 25 -32.93 -0.19 -7.32
CA GLN A 25 -31.65 0.28 -7.88
C GLN A 25 -30.63 0.71 -6.82
N SER A 26 -30.02 -0.23 -6.10
CA SER A 26 -28.64 -0.09 -5.56
C SER A 26 -28.15 -1.32 -4.77
N GLU A 27 -28.36 -2.54 -5.28
CA GLU A 27 -27.55 -3.67 -4.79
C GLU A 27 -26.13 -3.56 -5.37
N THR A 28 -25.33 -2.67 -4.80
CA THR A 28 -23.87 -2.76 -4.90
C THR A 28 -23.43 -4.01 -4.16
N CYS A 29 -22.90 -4.99 -4.90
CA CYS A 29 -22.22 -6.16 -4.34
C CYS A 29 -21.02 -5.69 -3.50
N SER A 30 -21.27 -5.43 -2.22
CA SER A 30 -20.28 -5.05 -1.22
C SER A 30 -19.52 -6.29 -0.76
N THR A 31 -18.61 -6.77 -1.61
CA THR A 31 -17.51 -7.63 -1.13
C THR A 31 -16.45 -6.74 -0.49
N THR A 32 -16.71 -6.30 0.75
CA THR A 32 -15.69 -5.71 1.62
C THR A 32 -14.74 -6.83 2.06
N SER A 33 -13.67 -7.04 1.31
CA SER A 33 -12.53 -7.79 1.79
C SER A 33 -11.64 -6.80 2.58
N SER A 34 -11.59 -6.95 3.91
CA SER A 34 -10.60 -6.22 4.71
C SER A 34 -9.33 -7.06 4.76
N PHE A 35 -8.26 -6.53 4.18
CA PHE A 35 -6.92 -7.09 4.35
C PHE A 35 -6.41 -6.70 5.74
N ALA A 36 -6.77 -7.48 6.75
CA ALA A 36 -6.18 -7.42 8.07
C ALA A 36 -5.35 -8.69 8.30
N VAL A 37 -4.03 -8.54 8.43
CA VAL A 37 -3.12 -9.63 8.77
C VAL A 37 -3.56 -10.22 10.13
N ARG A 38 -4.01 -11.47 10.10
CA ARG A 38 -4.43 -12.23 11.29
C ARG A 38 -3.18 -12.75 12.01
N VAL A 39 -2.56 -11.94 12.84
CA VAL A 39 -1.63 -12.45 13.87
C VAL A 39 -2.46 -13.36 14.80
N GLY A 40 -2.13 -14.64 14.81
CA GLY A 40 -2.78 -15.66 15.63
C GLY A 40 -2.18 -15.68 17.03
N ALA A 41 -3.04 -15.56 18.03
CA ALA A 41 -2.76 -15.96 19.39
C ALA A 41 -3.93 -16.85 19.83
N THR A 42 -3.57 -17.94 20.51
CA THR A 42 -4.34 -19.09 20.94
C THR A 42 -5.70 -18.76 21.57
N ASP A 43 -6.73 -19.47 21.12
CA ASP A 43 -8.05 -19.56 21.75
C ASP A 43 -7.92 -20.31 23.10
N GLU A 44 -7.63 -19.61 24.19
CA GLU A 44 -8.00 -20.06 25.54
C GLU A 44 -8.53 -18.88 26.37
N ASP A 45 -9.60 -19.15 27.11
CA ASP A 45 -10.24 -18.35 28.16
C ASP A 45 -11.24 -17.24 27.77
N VAL A 46 -12.52 -17.60 27.63
CA VAL A 46 -13.54 -17.64 28.72
C VAL A 46 -14.92 -17.80 28.06
N SER A 47 -15.47 -19.00 28.19
CA SER A 47 -16.91 -19.26 28.05
C SER A 47 -17.59 -18.76 29.32
N ASP A 48 -18.47 -17.78 29.23
CA ASP A 48 -19.56 -17.65 30.20
C ASP A 48 -20.87 -17.21 29.55
N ALA A 49 -21.92 -17.90 29.96
CA ALA A 49 -23.23 -17.98 29.33
C ALA A 49 -24.07 -16.71 29.50
N VAL A 50 -24.76 -16.28 28.42
CA VAL A 50 -25.94 -15.41 28.50
C VAL A 50 -27.02 -15.96 27.55
N PRO A 51 -28.31 -16.08 27.98
CA PRO A 51 -29.31 -16.82 27.23
C PRO A 51 -29.85 -16.07 26.01
N LYS A 52 -30.17 -16.84 24.97
CA LYS A 52 -30.80 -16.40 23.71
C LYS A 52 -32.05 -15.56 23.96
N ARG A 53 -32.01 -14.28 23.56
CA ARG A 53 -33.19 -13.46 23.29
C ARG A 53 -33.18 -13.13 21.80
N LEU A 54 -34.30 -13.38 21.11
CA LEU A 54 -34.46 -13.07 19.69
C LEU A 54 -34.37 -11.55 19.50
N GLU A 55 -33.29 -11.09 18.90
CA GLU A 55 -33.14 -9.72 18.37
C GLU A 55 -32.90 -9.79 16.84
N SER A 56 -33.30 -8.71 16.15
CA SER A 56 -33.52 -8.63 14.70
C SER A 56 -32.33 -9.03 13.80
N PRO A 57 -32.58 -9.46 12.54
CA PRO A 57 -31.54 -9.96 11.63
C PRO A 57 -30.40 -8.98 11.30
N GLY A 58 -30.61 -7.66 11.43
CA GLY A 58 -29.59 -6.64 11.14
C GLY A 58 -28.56 -6.40 12.25
N THR A 59 -28.81 -6.90 13.48
CA THR A 59 -27.90 -6.68 14.61
C THR A 59 -26.73 -7.66 14.61
N HIS A 60 -26.91 -8.84 14.01
CA HIS A 60 -25.89 -9.88 13.93
C HIS A 60 -24.73 -9.52 13.00
N GLU A 61 -24.97 -8.94 11.81
CA GLU A 61 -23.88 -8.52 10.89
C GLU A 61 -23.02 -7.41 11.48
N HIS A 62 -23.63 -6.43 12.16
CA HIS A 62 -22.88 -5.36 12.83
C HIS A 62 -22.16 -5.84 14.10
N ALA A 63 -22.73 -6.78 14.86
CA ALA A 63 -22.09 -7.36 16.03
C ALA A 63 -20.93 -8.32 15.66
N GLU A 64 -21.06 -9.08 14.57
CA GLU A 64 -20.03 -9.98 14.06
C GLU A 64 -18.86 -9.18 13.44
N ALA A 65 -19.17 -8.09 12.72
CA ALA A 65 -18.16 -7.11 12.30
C ALA A 65 -17.47 -6.43 13.51
N ALA A 66 -18.21 -6.15 14.60
CA ALA A 66 -17.68 -5.59 15.85
C ALA A 66 -16.74 -6.55 16.61
N LEU A 67 -16.96 -7.86 16.48
CA LEU A 67 -16.14 -8.90 17.09
C LEU A 67 -14.78 -9.07 16.37
N HIS A 68 -14.73 -8.72 15.08
CA HIS A 68 -13.56 -8.90 14.21
C HIS A 68 -12.59 -7.71 14.15
N LEU A 69 -12.84 -6.60 14.86
CA LEU A 69 -11.91 -5.45 14.84
C LEU A 69 -10.61 -5.74 15.60
N THR A 70 -9.50 -5.30 15.02
CA THR A 70 -8.15 -5.52 15.57
C THR A 70 -7.88 -4.60 16.77
N SER A 71 -7.12 -5.13 17.74
CA SER A 71 -6.58 -4.34 18.86
C SER A 71 -5.55 -3.32 18.37
N ASP A 72 -5.28 -2.30 19.18
CA ASP A 72 -4.35 -1.22 18.83
C ASP A 72 -2.92 -1.76 18.56
N LEU A 73 -2.44 -2.71 19.37
CA LEU A 73 -1.15 -3.38 19.16
C LEU A 73 -1.12 -4.18 17.85
N LYS A 74 -2.19 -4.92 17.55
CA LYS A 74 -2.29 -5.69 16.31
C LYS A 74 -2.32 -4.77 15.09
N THR A 75 -2.99 -3.62 15.21
CA THR A 75 -3.01 -2.59 14.18
C THR A 75 -1.62 -1.99 13.98
N PHE A 76 -0.91 -1.67 15.05
CA PHE A 76 0.48 -1.20 14.98
C PHE A 76 1.37 -2.20 14.22
N ILE A 77 1.34 -3.48 14.60
CA ILE A 77 2.11 -4.54 13.92
C ILE A 77 1.72 -4.64 12.43
N ASN A 78 0.43 -4.65 12.13
CA ASN A 78 -0.07 -4.73 10.76
C ASN A 78 0.33 -3.50 9.93
N THR A 79 0.40 -2.33 10.55
CA THR A 79 0.88 -1.09 9.90
C THR A 79 2.38 -1.17 9.67
N CYS A 80 3.16 -1.68 10.64
CA CYS A 80 4.59 -1.90 10.45
C CYS A 80 4.86 -2.83 9.26
N ILE A 81 4.17 -3.97 9.21
CA ILE A 81 4.29 -4.94 8.12
C ILE A 81 3.89 -4.32 6.77
N ALA A 82 2.78 -3.57 6.74
CA ALA A 82 2.30 -2.96 5.50
C ALA A 82 3.29 -1.96 4.88
N PHE A 83 4.10 -1.28 5.72
CA PHE A 83 5.07 -0.29 5.27
C PHE A 83 6.48 -0.85 5.12
N LEU A 84 6.82 -1.94 5.81
CA LEU A 84 8.14 -2.59 5.75
C LEU A 84 8.26 -3.43 4.46
N GLY A 85 8.42 -2.75 3.33
CA GLY A 85 8.55 -3.36 2.01
C GLY A 85 9.99 -3.65 1.58
N SER A 86 10.14 -4.28 0.42
CA SER A 86 11.47 -4.56 -0.18
C SER A 86 12.26 -3.32 -0.60
N GLY A 87 11.64 -2.12 -0.58
CA GLY A 87 12.29 -0.86 -0.99
C GLY A 87 13.53 -0.57 -0.15
N VAL A 88 13.54 -1.01 1.12
CA VAL A 88 14.68 -0.89 2.04
C VAL A 88 15.99 -1.45 1.46
N LEU A 89 15.91 -2.50 0.62
CA LEU A 89 17.07 -3.17 0.04
C LEU A 89 17.81 -2.31 -1.00
N GLY A 90 17.17 -1.27 -1.53
CA GLY A 90 17.76 -0.28 -2.44
C GLY A 90 18.24 1.01 -1.76
N LEU A 91 17.93 1.21 -0.47
CA LEU A 91 18.33 2.41 0.26
C LEU A 91 19.85 2.60 0.39
N PRO A 92 20.66 1.56 0.67
CA PRO A 92 22.12 1.73 0.74
C PRO A 92 22.71 2.33 -0.55
N TYR A 93 22.24 1.86 -1.70
CA TYR A 93 22.64 2.39 -3.01
C TYR A 93 22.20 3.85 -3.20
N ALA A 94 21.00 4.20 -2.74
CA ALA A 94 20.52 5.58 -2.79
C ALA A 94 21.39 6.51 -1.92
N PHE A 95 21.76 6.08 -0.72
CA PHE A 95 22.69 6.81 0.15
C PHE A 95 24.07 6.95 -0.47
N ARG A 96 24.57 5.94 -1.19
CA ARG A 96 25.81 6.08 -1.98
C ARG A 96 25.69 7.18 -3.04
N LYS A 97 24.56 7.27 -3.74
CA LYS A 97 24.35 8.26 -4.81
C LYS A 97 24.15 9.69 -4.31
N CYS A 98 23.39 9.86 -3.22
CA CYS A 98 22.98 11.17 -2.70
C CYS A 98 23.87 11.67 -1.54
N GLY A 99 24.66 10.78 -0.94
CA GLY A 99 25.40 11.03 0.30
C GLY A 99 24.52 10.91 1.55
N ILE A 100 25.17 10.81 2.71
CA ILE A 100 24.49 10.51 3.98
C ILE A 100 23.56 11.65 4.41
N LEU A 101 24.04 12.89 4.43
CA LEU A 101 23.27 14.02 4.96
C LEU A 101 22.07 14.35 4.06
N MET A 102 22.30 14.49 2.76
CA MET A 102 21.23 14.79 1.80
C MET A 102 20.24 13.63 1.66
N GLY A 103 20.73 12.39 1.70
CA GLY A 103 19.87 11.19 1.75
C GLY A 103 18.98 11.18 2.98
N LEU A 104 19.53 11.50 4.16
CA LEU A 104 18.76 11.53 5.41
C LEU A 104 17.68 12.63 5.39
N VAL A 105 18.03 13.84 4.95
CA VAL A 105 17.07 14.95 4.79
C VAL A 105 15.96 14.57 3.81
N THR A 106 16.33 13.96 2.67
CA THR A 106 15.35 13.51 1.66
C THR A 106 14.44 12.41 2.22
N LEU A 107 15.01 11.40 2.90
CA LEU A 107 14.25 10.30 3.50
C LEU A 107 13.23 10.79 4.53
N VAL A 108 13.67 11.64 5.47
CA VAL A 108 12.80 12.21 6.51
C VAL A 108 11.76 13.15 5.90
N GLY A 109 12.14 13.95 4.90
CA GLY A 109 11.22 14.81 4.17
C GLY A 109 10.11 14.04 3.48
N VAL A 110 10.47 12.98 2.72
CA VAL A 110 9.51 12.09 2.06
C VAL A 110 8.60 11.40 3.09
N ALA A 111 9.16 10.90 4.18
CA ALA A 111 8.38 10.26 5.25
C ALA A 111 7.35 11.22 5.88
N ALA A 112 7.77 12.45 6.20
CA ALA A 112 6.92 13.47 6.80
C ALA A 112 5.77 13.87 5.85
N VAL A 113 6.10 14.13 4.58
CA VAL A 113 5.10 14.51 3.57
C VAL A 113 4.15 13.37 3.25
N SER A 114 4.65 12.13 3.13
CA SER A 114 3.81 10.94 2.89
C SER A 114 2.87 10.68 4.07
N THR A 115 3.36 10.82 5.30
CA THR A 115 2.53 10.70 6.51
C THR A 115 1.43 11.75 6.50
N TYR A 116 1.79 13.01 6.23
CA TYR A 116 0.83 14.10 6.14
C TYR A 116 -0.24 13.84 5.07
N ALA A 117 0.16 13.35 3.89
CA ALA A 117 -0.76 13.02 2.83
C ALA A 117 -1.73 11.90 3.21
N MET A 118 -1.28 10.88 3.95
CA MET A 118 -2.17 9.86 4.52
C MET A 118 -3.19 10.46 5.49
N MET A 119 -2.79 11.46 6.29
CA MET A 119 -3.74 12.21 7.14
C MET A 119 -4.79 12.93 6.29
N LEU A 120 -4.39 13.58 5.18
CA LEU A 120 -5.33 14.25 4.27
C LEU A 120 -6.34 13.26 3.67
N VAL A 121 -5.90 12.07 3.27
CA VAL A 121 -6.79 11.02 2.74
C VAL A 121 -7.84 10.61 3.78
N VAL A 122 -7.43 10.43 5.04
CA VAL A 122 -8.34 10.12 6.15
C VAL A 122 -9.30 11.28 6.44
N GLN A 123 -8.82 12.53 6.42
CA GLN A 123 -9.67 13.72 6.58
C GLN A 123 -10.72 13.84 5.46
N CYS A 124 -10.32 13.59 4.20
CA CYS A 124 -11.24 13.57 3.06
C CYS A 124 -12.34 12.52 3.26
N LYS A 125 -11.99 11.31 3.73
CA LYS A 125 -12.96 10.28 4.08
C LYS A 125 -13.94 10.74 5.16
N TYR A 126 -13.47 11.37 6.24
CA TYR A 126 -14.36 11.85 7.30
C TYR A 126 -15.27 12.99 6.84
N LYS A 127 -14.79 13.88 5.97
CA LYS A 127 -15.61 14.94 5.36
C LYS A 127 -16.74 14.35 4.52
N LEU A 128 -16.43 13.39 3.66
CA LEU A 128 -17.42 12.68 2.84
C LEU A 128 -18.41 11.87 3.70
N LYS A 129 -17.93 11.29 4.81
CA LYS A 129 -18.78 10.60 5.78
C LYS A 129 -19.78 11.52 6.49
N GLN A 130 -19.38 12.74 6.82
CA GLN A 130 -20.30 13.75 7.37
C GLN A 130 -21.40 14.15 6.38
N GLN A 131 -21.14 14.03 5.08
CA GLN A 131 -22.11 14.26 4.00
C GLN A 131 -23.01 13.03 3.72
N GLY A 132 -22.87 11.94 4.49
CA GLY A 132 -23.67 10.72 4.35
C GLY A 132 -23.07 9.64 3.45
N ASN A 133 -21.84 9.82 2.94
CA ASN A 133 -21.20 8.84 2.06
C ASN A 133 -20.38 7.81 2.85
N ILE A 134 -20.48 6.53 2.48
CA ILE A 134 -19.66 5.46 3.07
C ILE A 134 -18.44 5.24 2.18
N ILE A 135 -17.27 5.63 2.67
CA ILE A 135 -15.99 5.53 1.94
C ILE A 135 -15.11 4.46 2.58
N SER A 136 -14.70 3.49 1.77
CA SER A 136 -13.82 2.39 2.17
C SER A 136 -12.52 2.35 1.36
N LYS A 137 -12.51 2.87 0.13
CA LYS A 137 -11.36 2.76 -0.79
C LYS A 137 -10.86 4.14 -1.23
N TYR A 138 -9.57 4.23 -1.55
CA TYR A 138 -8.97 5.50 -1.97
C TYR A 138 -9.56 6.01 -3.30
N GLY A 139 -9.86 5.09 -4.24
CA GLY A 139 -10.47 5.44 -5.53
C GLY A 139 -11.87 6.06 -5.42
N GLU A 140 -12.60 5.84 -4.32
CA GLU A 140 -13.91 6.46 -4.07
C GLU A 140 -13.75 7.94 -3.71
N ILE A 141 -12.71 8.31 -2.96
CA ILE A 141 -12.41 9.73 -2.68
C ILE A 141 -12.13 10.47 -3.99
N GLY A 142 -11.38 9.84 -4.91
CA GLY A 142 -11.16 10.38 -6.25
C GLY A 142 -12.46 10.56 -7.05
N TYR A 143 -13.42 9.63 -6.89
CA TYR A 143 -14.75 9.74 -7.50
C TYR A 143 -15.53 10.95 -6.98
N PHE A 144 -15.56 11.16 -5.66
CA PHE A 144 -16.27 12.32 -5.10
C PHE A 144 -15.59 13.66 -5.39
N ALA A 145 -14.26 13.68 -5.54
CA ALA A 145 -13.52 14.91 -5.82
C ALA A 145 -13.54 15.33 -7.30
N MET A 146 -13.48 14.38 -8.25
CA MET A 146 -13.33 14.65 -9.69
C MET A 146 -14.29 13.86 -10.60
N GLY A 147 -15.24 13.12 -10.02
CA GLY A 147 -16.06 12.16 -10.76
C GLY A 147 -15.26 10.95 -11.24
N HIS A 148 -15.75 10.31 -12.29
CA HIS A 148 -15.18 9.06 -12.83
C HIS A 148 -13.68 9.16 -13.14
N ILE A 149 -13.22 10.32 -13.62
CA ILE A 149 -11.80 10.55 -13.97
C ILE A 149 -10.90 10.37 -12.74
N GLY A 150 -11.27 10.92 -11.59
CA GLY A 150 -10.46 10.81 -10.37
C GLY A 150 -10.34 9.37 -9.87
N SER A 151 -11.44 8.62 -9.94
CA SER A 151 -11.42 7.20 -9.58
C SER A 151 -10.50 6.39 -10.50
N VAL A 152 -10.59 6.62 -11.82
CA VAL A 152 -9.71 5.96 -12.80
C VAL A 152 -8.25 6.30 -12.56
N ILE A 153 -7.91 7.57 -12.30
CA ILE A 153 -6.53 7.97 -12.02
C ILE A 153 -5.98 7.26 -10.79
N VAL A 154 -6.71 7.29 -9.67
CA VAL A 154 -6.28 6.64 -8.42
C VAL A 154 -6.12 5.13 -8.61
N ASN A 155 -7.13 4.47 -9.18
CA ASN A 155 -7.14 3.03 -9.38
C ASN A 155 -6.05 2.57 -10.34
N THR A 156 -5.80 3.33 -11.42
CA THR A 156 -4.73 3.03 -12.38
C THR A 156 -3.36 3.20 -11.72
N ALA A 157 -3.14 4.29 -10.98
CA ALA A 157 -1.88 4.51 -10.28
C ALA A 157 -1.61 3.43 -9.22
N LEU A 158 -2.64 2.98 -8.48
CA LEU A 158 -2.54 1.86 -7.54
C LEU A 158 -2.21 0.54 -8.26
N VAL A 159 -2.86 0.25 -9.39
CA VAL A 159 -2.57 -0.97 -10.16
C VAL A 159 -1.12 -0.95 -10.66
N ILE A 160 -0.65 0.18 -11.20
CA ILE A 160 0.71 0.31 -11.71
C ILE A 160 1.75 0.21 -10.59
N SER A 161 1.54 0.90 -9.45
CA SER A 161 2.49 0.84 -8.33
C SER A 161 2.63 -0.58 -7.77
N GLN A 162 1.51 -1.24 -7.48
CA GLN A 162 1.50 -2.60 -6.90
C GLN A 162 2.06 -3.65 -7.86
N THR A 163 1.74 -3.55 -9.15
CA THR A 163 2.36 -4.39 -10.19
C THR A 163 3.86 -4.09 -10.30
N GLY A 164 4.25 -2.82 -10.17
CA GLY A 164 5.65 -2.39 -10.09
C GLY A 164 6.39 -3.06 -8.92
N PHE A 165 5.79 -3.13 -7.75
CA PHE A 165 6.42 -3.78 -6.59
C PHE A 165 6.68 -5.27 -6.85
N CYS A 166 5.70 -5.94 -7.44
CA CYS A 166 5.81 -7.33 -7.86
C CYS A 166 6.94 -7.56 -8.88
N ILE A 167 7.10 -6.65 -9.84
CA ILE A 167 8.22 -6.68 -10.81
C ILE A 167 9.56 -6.50 -10.08
N ALA A 168 9.67 -5.57 -9.14
CA ALA A 168 10.89 -5.34 -8.37
C ALA A 168 11.30 -6.59 -7.56
N TYR A 169 10.32 -7.32 -7.00
CA TYR A 169 10.56 -8.59 -6.31
C TYR A 169 11.18 -9.64 -7.24
N LEU A 170 10.63 -9.78 -8.45
CA LEU A 170 11.17 -10.70 -9.46
C LEU A 170 12.59 -10.31 -9.90
N ILE A 171 12.87 -9.02 -10.10
CA ILE A 171 14.22 -8.52 -10.44
C ILE A 171 15.20 -8.85 -9.31
N PHE A 172 14.80 -8.67 -8.05
CA PHE A 172 15.62 -8.99 -6.89
C PHE A 172 15.94 -10.49 -6.82
N ILE A 173 14.90 -11.34 -6.94
CA ILE A 173 15.04 -12.81 -6.90
C ILE A 173 15.95 -13.28 -8.04
N ALA A 174 15.71 -12.80 -9.25
CA ALA A 174 16.51 -13.15 -10.43
C ALA A 174 17.97 -12.73 -10.29
N SER A 175 18.24 -11.53 -9.75
CA SER A 175 19.61 -11.03 -9.58
C SER A 175 20.39 -11.81 -8.52
N ASN A 176 19.74 -12.15 -7.40
CA ASN A 176 20.36 -12.96 -6.35
C ASN A 176 20.60 -14.40 -6.80
N ALA A 177 19.61 -15.02 -7.44
CA ALA A 177 19.72 -16.39 -7.94
C ALA A 177 20.76 -16.49 -9.07
N HIS A 178 20.85 -15.50 -9.96
CA HIS A 178 21.88 -15.46 -11.00
C HIS A 178 23.29 -15.44 -10.39
N LYS A 179 23.54 -14.57 -9.40
CA LYS A 179 24.86 -14.47 -8.76
C LYS A 179 25.21 -15.70 -7.91
N PHE A 180 24.23 -16.43 -7.39
CA PHE A 180 24.46 -17.58 -6.51
C PHE A 180 24.49 -18.94 -7.22
N LEU A 181 23.60 -19.15 -8.19
CA LEU A 181 23.44 -20.43 -8.90
C LEU A 181 24.05 -20.41 -10.31
N ASP A 182 24.59 -19.28 -10.75
CA ASP A 182 25.16 -19.07 -12.11
C ASP A 182 24.17 -19.42 -13.24
N VAL A 183 22.88 -19.15 -12.99
CA VAL A 183 21.77 -19.38 -13.95
C VAL A 183 21.32 -18.06 -14.57
N SER A 184 20.83 -18.08 -15.81
CA SER A 184 20.32 -16.85 -16.44
C SER A 184 19.13 -16.25 -15.67
N LYS A 185 19.08 -14.91 -15.58
CA LYS A 185 17.99 -14.18 -14.91
C LYS A 185 16.61 -14.56 -15.51
N GLN A 186 16.54 -14.71 -16.83
CA GLN A 186 15.32 -15.09 -17.54
C GLN A 186 14.84 -16.49 -17.16
N LEU A 187 15.76 -17.45 -16.99
CA LEU A 187 15.42 -18.79 -16.53
C LEU A 187 14.84 -18.74 -15.12
N VAL A 188 15.45 -17.99 -14.20
CA VAL A 188 14.94 -17.84 -12.82
C VAL A 188 13.51 -17.31 -12.82
N VAL A 189 13.26 -16.21 -13.55
CA VAL A 189 11.91 -15.63 -13.64
C VAL A 189 10.93 -16.65 -14.24
N SER A 190 11.32 -17.37 -15.29
CA SER A 190 10.45 -18.37 -15.93
C SER A 190 10.09 -19.53 -14.99
N VAL A 191 11.00 -19.94 -14.10
CA VAL A 191 10.76 -20.98 -13.09
C VAL A 191 9.85 -20.47 -11.97
N CYS A 192 9.93 -19.18 -11.62
CA CYS A 192 9.04 -18.58 -10.62
C CYS A 192 7.59 -18.43 -11.12
N VAL A 193 7.35 -18.30 -12.43
CA VAL A 193 6.00 -18.02 -12.97
C VAL A 193 4.97 -19.10 -12.65
N PRO A 194 5.16 -20.41 -12.93
CA PRO A 194 4.16 -21.43 -12.66
C PRO A 194 3.69 -21.49 -11.19
N PRO A 195 4.58 -21.50 -10.18
CA PRO A 195 4.14 -21.48 -8.79
C PRO A 195 3.50 -20.14 -8.40
N LEU A 196 3.98 -18.99 -8.91
CA LEU A 196 3.34 -17.69 -8.63
C LEU A 196 1.94 -17.60 -9.22
N VAL A 197 1.72 -18.14 -10.42
CA VAL A 197 0.37 -18.28 -10.98
C VAL A 197 -0.46 -19.15 -10.03
N GLY A 198 0.03 -20.33 -9.65
CA GLY A 198 -0.64 -21.20 -8.67
C GLY A 198 -1.05 -20.48 -7.38
N PHE A 199 -0.13 -19.76 -6.75
CA PHE A 199 -0.40 -19.00 -5.52
C PHE A 199 -1.36 -17.82 -5.76
N SER A 200 -1.27 -17.12 -6.88
CA SER A 200 -2.20 -16.03 -7.23
C SER A 200 -3.64 -16.51 -7.46
N LEU A 201 -3.80 -17.81 -7.79
CA LEU A 201 -5.12 -18.42 -7.96
C LEU A 201 -5.78 -18.79 -6.64
N LEU A 202 -5.04 -18.86 -5.52
CA LEU A 202 -5.62 -19.09 -4.21
C LEU A 202 -6.55 -17.92 -3.86
N ARG A 203 -7.83 -18.25 -3.64
CA ARG A 203 -8.88 -17.28 -3.27
C ARG A 203 -9.16 -17.26 -1.78
N HIS A 204 -8.67 -18.23 -1.03
CA HIS A 204 -8.97 -18.37 0.39
C HIS A 204 -7.98 -17.56 1.22
N MET A 205 -8.42 -16.37 1.65
CA MET A 205 -7.65 -15.37 2.41
C MET A 205 -6.98 -15.94 3.68
N ARG A 206 -7.53 -17.01 4.26
CA ARG A 206 -6.97 -17.65 5.45
C ARG A 206 -5.62 -18.32 5.18
N GLU A 207 -5.45 -18.97 4.04
CA GLU A 207 -4.19 -19.64 3.68
C GLU A 207 -3.12 -18.61 3.29
N LEU A 208 -3.54 -17.57 2.56
CA LEU A 208 -2.64 -16.50 2.14
C LEU A 208 -2.13 -15.67 3.33
N ALA A 209 -2.91 -15.53 4.41
CA ALA A 209 -2.47 -14.85 5.62
C ALA A 209 -1.30 -15.55 6.32
N TYR A 210 -1.29 -16.89 6.39
CA TYR A 210 -0.15 -17.62 6.96
C TYR A 210 1.10 -17.52 6.09
N VAL A 211 0.91 -17.56 4.77
CA VAL A 211 2.00 -17.39 3.79
C VAL A 211 2.59 -15.98 3.89
N ALA A 212 1.74 -14.95 4.02
CA ALA A 212 2.18 -13.56 4.23
C ALA A 212 2.97 -13.40 5.53
N LEU A 213 2.46 -13.93 6.65
CA LEU A 213 3.17 -13.88 7.94
C LEU A 213 4.53 -14.56 7.89
N LEU A 214 4.62 -15.72 7.23
CA LEU A 214 5.89 -16.41 7.02
C LEU A 214 6.83 -15.56 6.15
N ALA A 215 6.31 -14.96 5.08
CA ALA A 215 7.08 -14.09 4.20
C ALA A 215 7.68 -12.89 4.95
N ASP A 216 6.86 -12.20 5.74
CA ASP A 216 7.27 -11.04 6.53
C ASP A 216 8.31 -11.41 7.58
N PHE A 217 8.13 -12.55 8.25
CA PHE A 217 9.12 -13.08 9.19
C PHE A 217 10.47 -13.33 8.51
N MET A 218 10.47 -13.96 7.32
CA MET A 218 11.70 -14.20 6.55
C MET A 218 12.35 -12.90 6.07
N CYS A 219 11.56 -11.91 5.67
CA CYS A 219 12.03 -10.58 5.30
C CYS A 219 12.69 -9.87 6.49
N ILE A 220 12.02 -9.82 7.65
CA ILE A 220 12.57 -9.20 8.86
C ILE A 220 13.87 -9.89 9.29
N LEU A 221 13.87 -11.23 9.35
CA LEU A 221 15.07 -11.99 9.70
C LEU A 221 16.20 -11.75 8.70
N GLY A 222 15.89 -11.73 7.40
CA GLY A 222 16.83 -11.38 6.35
C GLY A 222 17.45 -9.99 6.55
N LEU A 223 16.62 -8.97 6.83
CA LEU A 223 17.09 -7.61 7.10
C LEU A 223 17.98 -7.52 8.35
N LEU A 224 17.63 -8.23 9.43
CA LEU A 224 18.45 -8.26 10.65
C LEU A 224 19.82 -8.86 10.41
N VAL A 225 19.91 -9.93 9.62
CA VAL A 225 21.21 -10.53 9.31
C VAL A 225 21.99 -9.68 8.31
N VAL A 226 21.33 -9.01 7.34
CA VAL A 226 22.00 -7.99 6.51
C VAL A 226 22.64 -6.92 7.38
N LEU A 227 21.89 -6.34 8.34
CA LEU A 227 22.44 -5.36 9.27
C LEU A 227 23.62 -5.91 10.07
N ASN A 228 23.56 -7.17 10.52
CA ASN A 228 24.66 -7.80 11.25
C ASN A 228 25.91 -7.95 10.37
N ILE A 229 25.73 -8.33 9.10
CA ILE A 229 26.81 -8.40 8.12
C ILE A 229 27.37 -6.99 7.90
N ASP A 230 26.55 -6.00 7.58
CA ASP A 230 26.99 -4.63 7.32
C ASP A 230 27.82 -4.07 8.48
N LEU A 231 27.38 -4.29 9.73
CA LEU A 231 28.14 -3.88 10.92
C LEU A 231 29.51 -4.58 11.04
N SER A 232 29.63 -5.83 10.58
CA SER A 232 30.92 -6.56 10.60
C SER A 232 31.90 -6.11 9.51
N TYR A 233 31.39 -5.55 8.40
CA TYR A 233 32.21 -5.00 7.31
C TYR A 233 32.57 -3.52 7.53
N MET A 234 31.93 -2.85 8.50
CA MET A 234 32.11 -1.42 8.77
C MET A 234 33.52 -1.03 9.28
N ASP A 235 34.26 -1.98 9.86
CA ASP A 235 35.64 -1.77 10.34
C ASP A 235 36.71 -1.90 9.23
N LEU A 236 36.31 -2.26 8.01
CA LEU A 236 37.21 -2.30 6.85
C LEU A 236 37.41 -0.88 6.34
N ASP A 237 38.66 -0.41 6.35
CA ASP A 237 39.07 0.94 5.95
C ASP A 237 38.65 1.21 4.49
N HIS A 238 37.46 1.77 4.31
CA HIS A 238 36.95 2.19 3.01
C HIS A 238 37.34 3.64 2.76
N ASP A 239 38.23 3.83 1.77
CA ASP A 239 38.65 5.15 1.33
C ASP A 239 37.44 5.94 0.79
N TYR A 240 37.08 6.99 1.53
CA TYR A 240 36.20 8.11 1.16
C TYR A 240 34.69 7.83 1.14
N ILE A 241 34.04 8.05 2.30
CA ILE A 241 32.58 8.20 2.42
C ILE A 241 32.21 9.67 2.17
N GLU A 242 31.46 9.95 1.10
CA GLU A 242 30.96 11.30 0.83
C GLU A 242 29.83 11.70 1.80
N PRO A 243 30.04 12.71 2.69
CA PRO A 243 29.00 13.16 3.61
C PRO A 243 27.92 13.97 2.87
N MET A 244 28.36 14.76 1.90
CA MET A 244 27.57 15.57 0.98
C MET A 244 27.71 14.94 -0.40
N GLY A 245 26.70 14.19 -0.84
CA GLY A 245 26.72 13.60 -2.18
C GLY A 245 26.19 14.58 -3.22
N VAL A 246 25.81 14.05 -4.39
CA VAL A 246 25.48 14.86 -5.55
C VAL A 246 24.02 15.31 -5.53
N VAL A 247 23.78 16.62 -5.65
CA VAL A 247 22.42 17.21 -5.68
C VAL A 247 21.56 16.63 -6.82
N SER A 248 22.18 16.29 -7.95
CA SER A 248 21.46 15.66 -9.08
C SER A 248 20.96 14.24 -8.79
N ALA A 249 21.41 13.61 -7.70
CA ALA A 249 20.91 12.30 -7.25
C ALA A 249 19.71 12.40 -6.30
N ILE A 250 19.28 13.60 -5.90
CA ILE A 250 18.10 13.80 -5.05
C ILE A 250 16.83 13.23 -5.70
N PRO A 251 16.53 13.43 -7.00
CA PRO A 251 15.35 12.84 -7.63
C PRO A 251 15.37 11.31 -7.57
N PHE A 252 16.53 10.70 -7.83
CA PHE A 252 16.70 9.25 -7.71
C PHE A 252 16.39 8.77 -6.28
N PHE A 253 16.98 9.41 -5.26
CA PHE A 253 16.73 9.07 -3.86
C PHE A 253 15.27 9.30 -3.47
N PHE A 254 14.69 10.41 -3.90
CA PHE A 254 13.28 10.74 -3.66
C PHE A 254 12.37 9.65 -4.24
N GLY A 255 12.67 9.13 -5.42
CA GLY A 255 11.96 7.99 -6.01
C GLY A 255 12.07 6.74 -5.12
N VAL A 256 13.29 6.35 -4.75
CA VAL A 256 13.51 5.18 -3.86
C VAL A 256 12.79 5.36 -2.52
N ALA A 257 12.88 6.54 -1.90
CA ALA A 257 12.21 6.85 -0.64
C ALA A 257 10.67 6.85 -0.79
N SER A 258 10.14 7.41 -1.88
CA SER A 258 8.69 7.42 -2.17
C SER A 258 8.16 6.00 -2.38
N TYR A 259 8.96 5.13 -2.99
CA TYR A 259 8.66 3.70 -3.09
C TYR A 259 8.59 3.05 -1.70
N CYS A 260 9.57 3.34 -0.82
CA CYS A 260 9.62 2.80 0.54
C CYS A 260 8.45 3.24 1.43
N PHE A 261 7.92 4.45 1.21
CA PHE A 261 6.80 5.01 1.97
C PHE A 261 5.46 4.93 1.22
N GLU A 262 5.37 4.10 0.18
CA GLU A 262 4.07 3.78 -0.40
C GLU A 262 3.25 2.95 0.59
N GLY A 263 2.20 3.58 1.11
CA GLY A 263 1.20 2.96 1.99
C GLY A 263 -0.15 3.65 1.93
N VAL A 264 -0.30 4.68 1.08
CA VAL A 264 -1.54 5.45 0.92
C VAL A 264 -2.71 4.56 0.51
N GLY A 265 -2.49 3.54 -0.34
CA GLY A 265 -3.56 2.61 -0.71
C GLY A 265 -4.09 1.79 0.46
N MET A 266 -3.26 1.54 1.47
CA MET A 266 -3.56 0.69 2.63
C MET A 266 -4.07 1.47 3.85
N VAL A 267 -3.94 2.80 3.85
CA VAL A 267 -4.33 3.65 4.98
C VAL A 267 -5.81 3.48 5.36
N LEU A 268 -6.72 3.44 4.37
CA LEU A 268 -8.16 3.35 4.63
C LEU A 268 -8.60 1.94 5.05
N PRO A 269 -8.16 0.84 4.40
CA PRO A 269 -8.41 -0.51 4.90
C PRO A 269 -7.88 -0.75 6.32
N LEU A 270 -6.68 -0.25 6.64
CA LEU A 270 -6.08 -0.38 7.98
C LEU A 270 -6.93 0.34 9.03
N GLU A 271 -7.29 1.60 8.78
CA GLU A 271 -8.16 2.36 9.69
C GLU A 271 -9.53 1.71 9.86
N ASN A 272 -10.11 1.19 8.77
CA ASN A 272 -11.42 0.53 8.81
C ASN A 272 -11.43 -0.74 9.67
N SER A 273 -10.29 -1.40 9.80
CA SER A 273 -10.13 -2.63 10.59
C SER A 273 -9.93 -2.37 12.09
N MET A 274 -9.68 -1.11 12.50
CA MET A 274 -9.42 -0.74 13.89
C MET A 274 -10.66 -0.61 14.77
N ARG A 275 -10.58 -1.19 15.97
CA ARG A 275 -11.59 -0.99 17.02
C ARG A 275 -11.73 0.48 17.40
N ASN A 276 -10.61 1.15 17.67
CA ASN A 276 -10.55 2.54 18.11
C ASN A 276 -9.94 3.44 17.02
N LYS A 277 -10.75 3.91 16.07
CA LYS A 277 -10.29 4.74 14.94
C LYS A 277 -9.61 6.04 15.36
N HIS A 278 -9.95 6.59 16.53
CA HIS A 278 -9.30 7.78 17.09
C HIS A 278 -7.78 7.58 17.30
N ASN A 279 -7.36 6.35 17.62
CA ASN A 279 -5.94 6.03 17.87
C ASN A 279 -5.14 5.79 16.59
N PHE A 280 -5.79 5.79 15.42
CA PHE A 280 -5.13 5.48 14.15
C PHE A 280 -4.01 6.46 13.80
N MET A 281 -4.25 7.77 13.94
CA MET A 281 -3.25 8.80 13.58
C MET A 281 -1.99 8.73 14.45
N PRO A 282 -2.07 8.67 15.80
CA PRO A 282 -0.89 8.44 16.64
C PRO A 282 -0.13 7.16 16.30
N ILE A 283 -0.85 6.06 16.03
CA ILE A 283 -0.25 4.77 15.65
C ILE A 283 0.49 4.89 14.31
N LEU A 284 -0.13 5.54 13.31
CA LEU A 284 0.48 5.76 12.00
C LEU A 284 1.76 6.59 12.11
N VAL A 285 1.72 7.73 12.81
CA VAL A 285 2.89 8.60 12.99
C VAL A 285 4.01 7.85 13.73
N CYS A 286 3.68 7.16 14.82
CA CYS A 286 4.64 6.34 15.57
C CYS A 286 5.29 5.27 14.67
N THR A 287 4.47 4.58 13.88
CA THR A 287 4.93 3.54 12.93
C THR A 287 5.88 4.12 11.89
N VAL A 288 5.51 5.22 11.23
CA VAL A 288 6.36 5.83 10.20
C VAL A 288 7.68 6.35 10.80
N VAL A 289 7.67 6.91 12.01
CA VAL A 289 8.91 7.33 12.69
C VAL A 289 9.85 6.14 12.95
N ILE A 290 9.32 5.03 13.45
CA ILE A 290 10.10 3.81 13.70
C ILE A 290 10.67 3.27 12.38
N ILE A 291 9.84 3.18 11.34
CA ILE A 291 10.26 2.67 10.03
C ILE A 291 11.28 3.60 9.37
N THR A 292 11.10 4.92 9.45
CA THR A 292 12.07 5.89 8.94
C THR A 292 13.42 5.73 9.64
N SER A 293 13.42 5.50 10.95
CA SER A 293 14.64 5.25 11.72
C SER A 293 15.33 3.94 11.32
N LEU A 294 14.54 2.89 11.06
CA LEU A 294 15.03 1.61 10.55
C LEU A 294 15.63 1.77 9.14
N TYR A 295 14.93 2.46 8.25
CA TYR A 295 15.37 2.75 6.87
C TYR A 295 16.63 3.61 6.83
N ALA A 296 16.74 4.63 7.69
CA ALA A 296 17.94 5.43 7.83
C ALA A 296 19.11 4.59 8.33
N THR A 297 18.91 3.83 9.42
CA THR A 297 19.95 2.95 9.97
C THR A 297 20.42 1.92 8.94
N PHE A 298 19.49 1.21 8.29
CA PHE A 298 19.80 0.23 7.27
C PHE A 298 20.54 0.81 6.07
N GLY A 299 20.03 1.92 5.53
CA GLY A 299 20.62 2.59 4.38
C GLY A 299 22.03 3.14 4.67
N ILE A 300 22.22 3.75 5.84
CA ILE A 300 23.51 4.31 6.25
C ILE A 300 24.51 3.19 6.55
N CYS A 301 24.14 2.18 7.36
CA CYS A 301 25.03 1.05 7.66
C CYS A 301 25.48 0.32 6.39
N GLY A 302 24.55 0.02 5.46
CA GLY A 302 24.90 -0.64 4.20
C GLY A 302 25.76 0.22 3.27
N TYR A 303 25.67 1.55 3.33
CA TYR A 303 26.59 2.43 2.60
C TYR A 303 27.95 2.49 3.28
N LEU A 304 28.02 2.62 4.61
CA LEU A 304 29.27 2.63 5.36
C LEU A 304 30.05 1.31 5.20
N ALA A 305 29.34 0.17 5.11
CA ALA A 305 29.94 -1.15 4.99
C ALA A 305 30.60 -1.44 3.64
N PHE A 306 30.21 -0.77 2.56
CA PHE A 306 30.73 -1.05 1.20
C PHE A 306 31.21 0.20 0.44
N GLY A 307 31.00 1.40 0.98
CA GLY A 307 31.39 2.67 0.39
C GLY A 307 30.94 2.82 -1.06
N ASN A 308 31.89 3.10 -1.95
CA ASN A 308 31.60 3.30 -3.37
C ASN A 308 31.22 2.02 -4.11
N ASP A 309 31.44 0.84 -3.54
CA ASP A 309 31.11 -0.44 -4.16
C ASP A 309 29.68 -0.93 -3.87
N THR A 310 28.87 -0.17 -3.11
CA THR A 310 27.47 -0.54 -2.84
C THR A 310 26.67 -0.75 -4.13
N ASN A 311 26.19 -1.97 -4.35
CA ASN A 311 25.36 -2.34 -5.51
C ASN A 311 23.90 -1.91 -5.31
N ALA A 312 23.14 -1.81 -6.40
CA ALA A 312 21.72 -1.44 -6.38
C ALA A 312 20.87 -2.35 -5.48
N VAL A 313 21.33 -3.59 -5.30
CA VAL A 313 20.79 -4.56 -4.37
C VAL A 313 21.91 -4.92 -3.38
N ILE A 314 21.74 -4.58 -2.10
CA ILE A 314 22.78 -4.76 -1.08
C ILE A 314 23.26 -6.20 -0.95
N THR A 315 22.36 -7.18 -1.15
CA THR A 315 22.73 -8.60 -1.04
C THR A 315 23.73 -9.07 -2.10
N LEU A 316 23.90 -8.30 -3.19
CA LEU A 316 24.91 -8.58 -4.20
C LEU A 316 26.31 -8.15 -3.77
N ASN A 317 26.47 -7.33 -2.74
CA ASN A 317 27.76 -6.95 -2.18
C ASN A 317 28.43 -8.07 -1.37
N PHE A 318 27.65 -9.02 -0.86
CA PHE A 318 28.20 -10.11 -0.06
C PHE A 318 28.94 -11.12 -0.94
N GLU A 319 30.28 -11.06 -0.87
CA GLU A 319 31.19 -12.02 -1.50
C GLU A 319 31.33 -13.29 -0.65
N GLY A 320 31.35 -14.45 -1.30
CA GLY A 320 31.54 -15.76 -0.65
C GLY A 320 30.28 -16.60 -0.44
N SER A 321 30.50 -17.87 -0.12
CA SER A 321 29.49 -18.91 0.13
C SER A 321 29.34 -19.24 1.62
N GLY A 322 29.52 -18.24 2.49
CA GLY A 322 29.30 -18.41 3.93
C GLY A 322 27.86 -18.86 4.21
N GLY A 323 27.67 -19.72 5.22
CA GLY A 323 26.35 -20.25 5.55
C GLY A 323 25.32 -19.17 5.86
N LEU A 324 25.71 -18.12 6.60
CA LEU A 324 24.85 -16.98 6.94
C LEU A 324 24.46 -16.15 5.71
N VAL A 325 25.42 -15.78 4.85
CA VAL A 325 25.16 -15.01 3.62
C VAL A 325 24.20 -15.75 2.70
N THR A 326 24.40 -17.06 2.56
CA THR A 326 23.54 -17.93 1.73
C THR A 326 22.13 -18.01 2.31
N LEU A 327 22.02 -18.21 3.63
CA LEU A 327 20.74 -18.28 4.33
C LEU A 327 19.91 -17.00 4.14
N VAL A 328 20.55 -15.82 4.25
CA VAL A 328 19.90 -14.52 4.06
C VAL A 328 19.38 -14.34 2.65
N LYS A 329 20.20 -14.64 1.64
CA LYS A 329 19.78 -14.54 0.23
C LYS A 329 18.56 -15.43 -0.02
N ILE A 330 18.54 -16.64 0.52
CA ILE A 330 17.40 -17.56 0.42
C ILE A 330 16.17 -17.00 1.14
N PHE A 331 16.31 -16.55 2.39
CA PHE A 331 15.18 -16.00 3.17
C PHE A 331 14.57 -14.76 2.54
N LEU A 332 15.39 -13.82 2.04
CA LEU A 332 14.89 -12.65 1.33
C LEU A 332 14.21 -13.03 0.01
N CYS A 333 14.79 -13.96 -0.77
CA CYS A 333 14.17 -14.41 -2.02
C CYS A 333 12.83 -15.13 -1.76
N LEU A 334 12.77 -16.03 -0.79
CA LEU A 334 11.54 -16.72 -0.42
C LEU A 334 10.50 -15.77 0.19
N GLY A 335 10.94 -14.84 1.04
CA GLY A 335 10.10 -13.80 1.60
C GLY A 335 9.41 -12.99 0.50
N LEU A 336 10.19 -12.38 -0.40
CA LEU A 336 9.62 -11.61 -1.52
C LEU A 336 8.76 -12.46 -2.47
N PHE A 337 9.14 -13.73 -2.68
CA PHE A 337 8.35 -14.66 -3.49
C PHE A 337 6.97 -14.92 -2.88
N PHE A 338 6.87 -15.07 -1.56
CA PHE A 338 5.60 -15.29 -0.86
C PHE A 338 4.82 -13.98 -0.59
N THR A 339 5.50 -12.83 -0.53
CA THR A 339 4.85 -11.50 -0.48
C THR A 339 4.25 -11.12 -1.83
N TYR A 340 4.77 -11.65 -2.95
CA TYR A 340 4.31 -11.31 -4.30
C TYR A 340 2.79 -11.50 -4.52
N PRO A 341 2.16 -12.65 -4.22
CA PRO A 341 0.72 -12.83 -4.43
C PRO A 341 -0.13 -11.90 -3.54
N VAL A 342 0.40 -11.53 -2.37
CA VAL A 342 -0.24 -10.60 -1.42
C VAL A 342 -0.27 -9.18 -2.01
N MET A 343 0.84 -8.73 -2.61
CA MET A 343 0.92 -7.42 -3.25
C MET A 343 0.06 -7.29 -4.51
N LEU A 344 -0.27 -8.40 -5.19
CA LEU A 344 -1.24 -8.40 -6.29
C LEU A 344 -2.70 -8.32 -5.82
N PHE A 345 -2.98 -8.47 -4.53
CA PHE A 345 -4.35 -8.47 -4.03
C PHE A 345 -5.12 -7.17 -4.34
N PRO A 346 -4.58 -5.96 -4.07
CA PRO A 346 -5.24 -4.71 -4.45
C PRO A 346 -5.44 -4.59 -5.97
N VAL A 347 -4.51 -5.13 -6.77
CA VAL A 347 -4.63 -5.13 -8.25
C VAL A 347 -5.86 -5.92 -8.68
N PHE A 348 -6.07 -7.10 -8.11
CA PHE A 348 -7.23 -7.93 -8.44
C PHE A 348 -8.54 -7.35 -7.90
N GLU A 349 -8.53 -6.70 -6.74
CA GLU A 349 -9.72 -6.00 -6.23
C GLU A 349 -10.18 -4.87 -7.16
N VAL A 350 -9.25 -4.19 -7.83
CA VAL A 350 -9.56 -3.10 -8.76
C VAL A 350 -9.98 -3.63 -10.13
N LEU A 351 -9.24 -4.60 -10.69
CA LEU A 351 -9.44 -5.04 -12.08
C LEU A 351 -10.55 -6.08 -12.25
N GLN A 352 -10.75 -6.96 -11.26
CA GLN A 352 -11.73 -8.05 -11.39
C GLN A 352 -13.18 -7.54 -11.56
N PRO A 353 -13.64 -6.51 -10.81
CA PRO A 353 -14.97 -5.91 -11.03
C PRO A 353 -15.13 -5.25 -12.40
N MET A 354 -14.07 -4.63 -12.93
CA MET A 354 -14.09 -4.00 -14.26
C MET A 354 -14.31 -5.03 -15.37
N VAL A 355 -13.71 -6.21 -15.24
CA VAL A 355 -13.88 -7.33 -16.18
C VAL A 355 -15.25 -8.00 -16.05
N ALA A 356 -15.81 -8.04 -14.83
CA ALA A 356 -17.13 -8.63 -14.57
C ALA A 356 -18.30 -7.72 -14.98
N CYS A 357 -18.16 -6.39 -14.90
CA CYS A 357 -19.20 -5.43 -15.28
C CYS A 357 -19.53 -5.40 -16.79
N GLY A 358 -18.81 -6.12 -17.63
CA GLY A 358 -19.05 -6.16 -19.07
C GLY A 358 -20.38 -6.80 -19.48
N ASN A 359 -20.99 -7.67 -18.65
CA ASN A 359 -22.27 -8.33 -18.95
C ASN A 359 -23.00 -8.80 -17.68
N LYS A 360 -24.07 -8.11 -17.26
CA LYS A 360 -24.92 -8.52 -16.11
C LYS A 360 -25.64 -9.88 -16.31
N LEU A 361 -25.68 -10.41 -17.54
CA LEU A 361 -26.23 -11.73 -17.87
C LEU A 361 -25.16 -12.84 -17.97
N GLU A 362 -23.92 -12.56 -17.59
CA GLU A 362 -22.83 -13.52 -17.79
C GLU A 362 -22.88 -14.69 -16.79
N ASN A 363 -22.76 -15.91 -17.32
CA ASN A 363 -22.74 -17.13 -16.52
C ASN A 363 -21.60 -17.07 -15.47
N PRO A 364 -21.86 -17.38 -14.18
CA PRO A 364 -20.85 -17.39 -13.11
C PRO A 364 -19.55 -18.14 -13.45
N GLN A 365 -19.65 -19.22 -14.24
CA GLN A 365 -18.48 -19.98 -14.69
C GLN A 365 -17.58 -19.19 -15.66
N THR A 366 -18.16 -18.36 -16.52
CA THR A 366 -17.41 -17.51 -17.47
C THR A 366 -16.70 -16.39 -16.74
N THR A 367 -17.38 -15.73 -15.80
CA THR A 367 -16.79 -14.72 -14.91
C THR A 367 -15.63 -15.29 -14.09
N GLN A 368 -15.76 -16.52 -13.59
CA GLN A 368 -14.68 -17.22 -12.89
C GLN A 368 -13.47 -17.47 -13.80
N LYS A 369 -13.68 -17.94 -15.03
CA LYS A 369 -12.60 -18.19 -16.01
C LYS A 369 -11.90 -16.89 -16.41
N LYS A 370 -12.64 -15.80 -16.63
CA LYS A 370 -12.07 -14.48 -16.89
C LYS A 370 -11.20 -13.99 -15.74
N GLY A 371 -11.63 -14.19 -14.49
CA GLY A 371 -10.82 -13.85 -13.31
C GLY A 371 -9.53 -14.66 -13.21
N ILE A 372 -9.56 -15.96 -13.53
CA ILE A 372 -8.36 -16.81 -13.57
C ILE A 372 -7.40 -16.33 -14.67
N LEU A 373 -7.90 -16.06 -15.87
CA LEU A 373 -7.11 -15.58 -16.99
C LEU A 373 -6.49 -14.20 -16.70
N LEU A 374 -7.24 -13.30 -16.07
CA LEU A 374 -6.74 -12.00 -15.62
C LEU A 374 -5.56 -12.17 -14.65
N ARG A 375 -5.72 -13.02 -13.63
CA ARG A 375 -4.66 -13.26 -12.63
C ARG A 375 -3.40 -13.82 -13.28
N ALA A 376 -3.53 -14.86 -14.09
CA ALA A 376 -2.40 -15.45 -14.81
C ALA A 376 -1.75 -14.45 -15.78
N GLY A 377 -2.57 -13.64 -16.47
CA GLY A 377 -2.10 -12.61 -17.40
C GLY A 377 -1.27 -11.52 -16.72
N ILE A 378 -1.68 -11.05 -15.54
CA ILE A 378 -0.93 -10.06 -14.76
C ILE A 378 0.40 -10.63 -14.27
N VAL A 379 0.41 -11.85 -13.75
CA VAL A 379 1.66 -12.52 -13.33
C VAL A 379 2.61 -12.66 -14.51
N LEU A 380 2.12 -13.11 -15.67
CA LEU A 380 2.93 -13.23 -16.88
C LEU A 380 3.47 -11.87 -17.35
N LEU A 381 2.64 -10.82 -17.32
CA LEU A 381 3.07 -9.46 -17.67
C LEU A 381 4.21 -8.99 -16.78
N THR A 382 4.10 -9.17 -15.46
CA THR A 382 5.18 -8.77 -14.54
C THR A 382 6.48 -9.52 -14.81
N ALA A 383 6.40 -10.81 -15.16
CA ALA A 383 7.56 -11.63 -15.46
C ALA A 383 8.26 -11.20 -16.75
N VAL A 384 7.50 -10.85 -17.79
CA VAL A 384 8.05 -10.32 -19.04
C VAL A 384 8.78 -9.00 -18.79
N VAL A 385 8.17 -8.09 -18.02
CA VAL A 385 8.80 -6.81 -17.68
C VAL A 385 10.05 -7.03 -16.82
N ALA A 386 9.98 -7.88 -15.80
CA ALA A 386 11.12 -8.20 -14.93
C ALA A 386 12.29 -8.83 -15.69
N ALA A 387 12.03 -9.64 -16.73
CA ALA A 387 13.06 -10.24 -17.56
C ALA A 387 13.78 -9.24 -18.47
N GLY A 388 13.13 -8.11 -18.79
CA GLY A 388 13.67 -7.04 -19.64
C GLY A 388 14.43 -5.95 -18.88
N ILE A 389 14.25 -5.82 -17.56
CA ILE A 389 14.81 -4.73 -16.77
C ILE A 389 16.08 -5.20 -16.03
N PRO A 390 17.26 -4.62 -16.34
CA PRO A 390 18.53 -5.09 -15.76
C PRO A 390 18.85 -4.47 -14.39
N ASP A 391 18.35 -3.26 -14.10
CA ASP A 391 18.73 -2.45 -12.94
C ASP A 391 17.57 -2.29 -11.94
N PHE A 392 17.74 -2.85 -10.75
CA PHE A 392 16.75 -2.79 -9.68
C PHE A 392 16.55 -1.36 -9.14
N GLY A 393 17.64 -0.62 -8.91
CA GLY A 393 17.62 0.69 -8.25
C GLY A 393 16.87 1.73 -9.08
N ARG A 394 17.16 1.79 -10.38
CA ARG A 394 16.47 2.67 -11.33
C ARG A 394 15.00 2.33 -11.45
N PHE A 395 14.66 1.04 -11.47
CA PHE A 395 13.27 0.61 -11.57
C PHE A 395 12.43 1.01 -10.35
N ILE A 396 12.92 0.76 -9.13
CA ILE A 396 12.19 1.19 -7.92
C ILE A 396 12.11 2.71 -7.82
N SER A 397 13.16 3.43 -8.23
CA SER A 397 13.15 4.89 -8.26
C SER A 397 12.08 5.42 -9.22
N PHE A 398 12.00 4.86 -10.43
CA PHE A 398 10.99 5.21 -11.43
C PHE A 398 9.56 4.98 -10.94
N ILE A 399 9.26 3.81 -10.36
CA ILE A 399 7.92 3.52 -9.81
C ILE A 399 7.59 4.47 -8.65
N GLY A 400 8.58 4.76 -7.81
CA GLY A 400 8.45 5.67 -6.68
C GLY A 400 8.19 7.11 -7.09
N SER A 401 8.97 7.65 -8.03
CA SER A 401 8.86 9.03 -8.51
C SER A 401 7.60 9.27 -9.35
N THR A 402 7.04 8.24 -9.96
CA THR A 402 5.85 8.36 -10.83
C THR A 402 4.56 8.07 -10.05
N CYS A 403 4.24 6.79 -9.86
CA CYS A 403 2.95 6.36 -9.33
C CYS A 403 2.85 6.63 -7.83
N CYS A 404 3.92 6.36 -7.07
CA CYS A 404 3.89 6.60 -5.62
C CYS A 404 3.85 8.09 -5.32
N SER A 405 4.59 8.93 -6.05
CA SER A 405 4.50 10.39 -5.92
C SER A 405 3.13 10.95 -6.29
N LEU A 406 2.49 10.42 -7.34
CA LEU A 406 1.13 10.78 -7.71
C LEU A 406 0.14 10.47 -6.57
N LEU A 407 0.22 9.26 -6.01
CA LEU A 407 -0.67 8.78 -4.93
C LEU A 407 -0.38 9.44 -3.59
N ALA A 408 0.88 9.74 -3.26
CA ALA A 408 1.27 10.21 -1.93
C ALA A 408 1.47 11.72 -1.84
N PHE A 409 1.55 12.47 -2.95
CA PHE A 409 1.82 13.91 -2.90
C PHE A 409 0.76 14.69 -3.66
N ILE A 410 0.52 14.34 -4.93
CA ILE A 410 -0.32 15.14 -5.83
C ILE A 410 -1.80 14.95 -5.51
N LEU A 411 -2.29 13.71 -5.52
CA LEU A 411 -3.71 13.40 -5.40
C LEU A 411 -4.29 13.75 -4.00
N PRO A 412 -3.64 13.42 -2.86
CA PRO A 412 -4.16 13.78 -1.54
C PRO A 412 -4.31 15.30 -1.36
N ALA A 413 -3.32 16.08 -1.80
CA ALA A 413 -3.38 17.54 -1.78
C ALA A 413 -4.57 18.06 -2.61
N PHE A 414 -4.67 17.58 -3.84
CA PHE A 414 -5.69 18.02 -4.77
C PHE A 414 -7.11 17.69 -4.27
N PHE A 415 -7.32 16.47 -3.79
CA PHE A 415 -8.62 16.05 -3.24
C PHE A 415 -9.00 16.86 -2.02
N HIS A 416 -8.06 17.15 -1.12
CA HIS A 416 -8.31 17.98 0.04
C HIS A 416 -8.71 19.41 -0.36
N LEU A 417 -7.95 20.04 -1.27
CA LEU A 417 -8.29 21.37 -1.79
C LEU A 417 -9.69 21.42 -2.42
N ARG A 418 -10.09 20.35 -3.11
CA ARG A 418 -11.38 20.30 -3.80
C ARG A 418 -12.55 20.02 -2.87
N LEU A 419 -12.41 19.11 -1.92
CA LEU A 419 -13.49 18.71 -1.00
C LEU A 419 -13.73 19.74 0.12
N PHE A 420 -12.73 20.56 0.45
CA PHE A 420 -12.81 21.60 1.48
C PHE A 420 -12.92 23.02 0.90
N GLN A 421 -13.24 23.16 -0.39
CA GLN A 421 -13.31 24.45 -1.07
C GLN A 421 -14.36 25.41 -0.50
N ASP A 422 -15.41 24.89 0.13
CA ASP A 422 -16.54 25.67 0.65
C ASP A 422 -16.27 26.25 2.07
N GLU A 423 -15.13 25.93 2.68
CA GLU A 423 -14.77 26.46 3.99
C GLU A 423 -14.16 27.88 3.89
N PRO A 424 -14.55 28.81 4.78
CA PRO A 424 -14.11 30.20 4.69
C PRO A 424 -12.59 30.33 4.82
N SER A 425 -11.99 31.18 3.97
CA SER A 425 -10.54 31.36 3.91
C SER A 425 -10.02 32.23 5.06
N THR A 426 -9.69 31.63 6.20
CA THR A 426 -8.91 32.27 7.26
C THR A 426 -7.42 32.37 6.86
N CYS A 427 -6.63 33.26 7.48
CA CYS A 427 -5.18 33.37 7.22
C CYS A 427 -4.45 32.03 7.33
N GLY A 428 -4.78 31.22 8.34
CA GLY A 428 -4.25 29.85 8.49
C GLY A 428 -4.62 28.91 7.33
N ASN A 429 -5.84 29.04 6.78
CA ASN A 429 -6.29 28.24 5.65
C ASN A 429 -5.54 28.60 4.36
N ARG A 430 -5.14 29.87 4.16
CA ARG A 430 -4.31 30.28 3.01
C ARG A 430 -2.90 29.70 3.07
N LEU A 431 -2.27 29.69 4.25
CA LEU A 431 -0.94 29.09 4.41
C LEU A 431 -1.00 27.58 4.18
N HIS A 432 -2.03 26.91 4.69
CA HIS A 432 -2.28 25.50 4.44
C HIS A 432 -2.50 25.20 2.96
N GLN A 433 -3.31 26.00 2.25
CA GLN A 433 -3.49 25.85 0.80
C GLN A 433 -2.18 26.04 0.02
N LEU A 434 -1.37 27.03 0.39
CA LEU A 434 -0.05 27.24 -0.22
C LEU A 434 0.88 26.03 0.00
N PHE A 435 0.85 25.46 1.20
CA PHE A 435 1.60 24.24 1.52
C PHE A 435 1.14 23.06 0.64
N LEU A 436 -0.17 22.85 0.47
CA LEU A 436 -0.71 21.81 -0.41
C LEU A 436 -0.31 22.03 -1.87
N CYS A 437 -0.35 23.26 -2.37
CA CYS A 437 0.15 23.60 -3.71
C CYS A 437 1.65 23.31 -3.85
N GLY A 438 2.45 23.62 -2.83
CA GLY A 438 3.88 23.29 -2.79
C GLY A 438 4.15 21.79 -2.82
N MET A 439 3.37 21.01 -2.08
CA MET A 439 3.42 19.54 -2.09
C MET A 439 3.08 18.96 -3.47
N MET A 440 2.05 19.51 -4.14
CA MET A 440 1.73 19.12 -5.53
C MET A 440 2.86 19.48 -6.49
N LEU A 441 3.41 20.69 -6.40
CA LEU A 441 4.51 21.14 -7.25
C LEU A 441 5.73 20.23 -7.10
N LEU A 442 6.12 19.92 -5.85
CA LEU A 442 7.18 18.96 -5.56
C LEU A 442 6.91 17.61 -6.20
N GLY A 443 5.68 17.08 -6.07
CA GLY A 443 5.27 15.84 -6.70
C GLY A 443 5.40 15.86 -8.23
N PHE A 444 4.96 16.93 -8.89
CA PHE A 444 5.10 17.08 -10.35
C PHE A 444 6.55 17.20 -10.81
N VAL A 445 7.38 17.97 -10.09
CA VAL A 445 8.81 18.12 -10.39
C VAL A 445 9.52 16.78 -10.30
N MET A 446 9.28 16.03 -9.23
CA MET A 446 9.93 14.73 -9.01
C MET A 446 9.42 13.66 -9.99
N LEU A 447 8.13 13.69 -10.35
CA LEU A 447 7.58 12.84 -11.40
C LEU A 447 8.26 13.13 -12.74
N GLY A 448 8.39 14.40 -13.12
CA GLY A 448 9.09 14.78 -14.34
C GLY A 448 10.55 14.32 -14.34
N ALA A 449 11.27 14.55 -13.24
CA ALA A 449 12.66 14.13 -13.10
C ALA A 449 12.83 12.61 -13.22
N GLY A 450 11.95 11.83 -12.58
CA GLY A 450 12.00 10.36 -12.66
C GLY A 450 11.64 9.80 -14.04
N VAL A 451 10.75 10.46 -14.79
CA VAL A 451 10.47 10.09 -16.19
C VAL A 451 11.68 10.37 -17.08
N VAL A 452 12.34 11.52 -16.90
CA VAL A 452 13.57 11.86 -17.64
C VAL A 452 14.67 10.84 -17.35
N GLU A 453 14.90 10.53 -16.07
CA GLU A 453 15.92 9.54 -15.67
C GLU A 453 15.63 8.15 -16.23
N ALA A 454 14.35 7.75 -16.33
CA ALA A 454 13.96 6.50 -16.95
C ALA A 454 14.21 6.50 -18.47
N ILE A 455 13.93 7.61 -19.17
CA ILE A 455 14.18 7.74 -20.61
C ILE A 455 15.69 7.68 -20.91
N ASP A 456 16.50 8.43 -20.15
CA ASP A 456 17.97 8.47 -20.28
C ASP A 456 18.63 7.11 -19.96
N SER A 457 17.90 6.18 -19.35
CA SER A 457 18.39 4.83 -19.09
C SER A 457 18.16 3.85 -20.24
N VAL A 458 17.25 4.19 -21.16
CA VAL A 458 16.85 3.35 -22.31
C VAL A 458 17.58 3.76 -23.59
N PHE A 459 17.88 5.05 -23.74
CA PHE A 459 18.64 5.64 -24.86
C PHE A 459 20.07 5.96 -24.44
#